data_AF-A0A7K5MF84-F1
#
_entry.id   AF-A0A7K5MF84-F1
#
_cell.length_a   1.000
_cell.length_b   1.000
_cell.length_c   1.000
_cell.angle_alpha   90.00
_cell.angle_beta   90.00
_cell.angle_gamma   90.00
#
_symmetry.space_group_name_H-M   'P 1'
#
loop_
_entity.id
_entity.type
_entity.pdbx_description
1 polymer ?
#
loop_
_entity_poly.entity_id
_entity_poly.type
_entity_poly.pdbx_seq_one_letter_code
_entity_poly.pdbx_strand_id
1 'polypeptide(L)'
;AVLPFLILSGHWAAAENINFHNIRPPLDPTPFPNSFKCFTCDNAVDNYNCNRWAEDRWCPESTRYCLTAHLFTARGESTSVTKRCATGEECHLVGCHRRGDSGHTECVSCCEGMICNVEIPTNATNAVFAVLQARRAAAGSRALPSLVTLLPLL
;
A
#
# COMPACT_ATOMS: atom_id res chain seq x y z
N ALA A 1 -8.07 -29.63 53.08
CA ALA A 1 -8.70 -28.96 51.92
C ALA A 1 -8.25 -29.70 50.66
N VAL A 2 -9.17 -30.36 49.97
CA VAL A 2 -8.88 -31.10 48.73
C VAL A 2 -9.30 -30.17 47.59
N LEU A 3 -8.34 -29.70 46.81
CA LEU A 3 -8.60 -28.88 45.62
C LEU A 3 -9.13 -29.80 44.51
N PRO A 4 -10.30 -29.51 43.90
CA PRO A 4 -10.78 -30.29 42.78
C PRO A 4 -9.98 -29.91 41.53
N PHE A 5 -9.30 -30.88 40.91
CA PHE A 5 -8.74 -30.72 39.58
C PHE A 5 -9.88 -30.80 38.55
N LEU A 6 -10.21 -29.66 37.95
CA LEU A 6 -11.08 -29.62 36.77
C LEU A 6 -10.28 -30.12 35.55
N ILE A 7 -10.48 -31.38 35.16
CA ILE A 7 -9.97 -31.89 33.89
C ILE A 7 -10.87 -31.34 32.78
N LEU A 8 -10.39 -30.31 32.06
CA LEU A 8 -11.01 -29.90 30.80
C LEU A 8 -10.74 -30.99 29.75
N SER A 9 -11.74 -31.81 29.47
CA SER A 9 -11.74 -32.67 28.28
C SER A 9 -11.92 -31.79 27.04
N GLY A 10 -10.83 -31.21 26.55
CA GLY A 10 -10.81 -30.57 25.23
C GLY A 10 -11.08 -31.63 24.16
N HIS A 11 -12.02 -31.37 23.25
CA HIS A 11 -12.16 -32.14 22.01
C HIS A 11 -10.88 -31.94 21.20
N TRP A 12 -9.97 -32.90 21.27
CA TRP A 12 -8.82 -32.98 20.38
C TRP A 12 -9.32 -33.45 19.01
N ALA A 13 -9.64 -32.50 18.14
CA ALA A 13 -9.86 -32.81 16.73
C ALA A 13 -8.48 -33.12 16.10
N ALA A 14 -8.19 -34.40 15.87
CA ALA A 14 -7.01 -34.81 15.12
C ALA A 14 -7.16 -34.37 13.66
N ALA A 15 -6.21 -33.56 13.18
CA ALA A 15 -6.18 -33.03 11.82
C ALA A 15 -5.69 -34.07 10.79
N GLU A 16 -6.15 -35.31 10.87
CA GLU A 16 -5.54 -36.43 10.14
C GLU A 16 -6.01 -36.55 8.68
N ASN A 17 -6.93 -35.68 8.22
CA ASN A 17 -7.52 -35.80 6.89
C ASN A 17 -7.81 -34.45 6.19
N ILE A 18 -7.04 -33.41 6.53
CA ILE A 18 -7.18 -32.10 5.89
C ILE A 18 -6.37 -32.10 4.58
N ASN A 19 -7.06 -32.08 3.43
CA ASN A 19 -6.41 -31.84 2.14
C ASN A 19 -6.07 -30.35 2.01
N PHE A 20 -4.84 -29.98 2.39
CA PHE A 20 -4.35 -28.61 2.34
C PHE A 20 -4.42 -27.95 0.95
N HIS A 21 -4.52 -28.73 -0.13
CA HIS A 21 -4.66 -28.22 -1.50
C HIS A 21 -6.11 -27.86 -1.87
N ASN A 22 -7.10 -28.36 -1.10
CA ASN A 22 -8.53 -28.09 -1.29
C ASN A 22 -9.14 -27.23 -0.18
N ILE A 23 -8.33 -26.76 0.78
CA ILE A 23 -8.77 -25.70 1.68
C ILE A 23 -8.80 -24.42 0.85
N ARG A 24 -10.00 -23.98 0.48
CA ARG A 24 -10.22 -22.60 0.10
C ARG A 24 -10.53 -21.88 1.41
N PRO A 25 -9.60 -21.06 1.96
CA PRO A 25 -9.95 -20.22 3.09
C PRO A 25 -11.21 -19.44 2.69
N PRO A 26 -12.15 -19.21 3.62
CA PRO A 26 -13.17 -18.19 3.40
C PRO A 26 -12.46 -16.96 2.86
N LEU A 27 -12.95 -16.37 1.76
CA LEU A 27 -12.49 -15.05 1.37
C LEU A 27 -12.68 -14.19 2.61
N ASP A 28 -11.59 -13.71 3.22
CA ASP A 28 -11.70 -12.84 4.38
C ASP A 28 -12.62 -11.70 3.97
N PRO A 29 -13.83 -11.61 4.58
CA PRO A 29 -14.75 -10.57 4.20
C PRO A 29 -14.04 -9.24 4.45
N THR A 30 -14.09 -8.35 3.46
CA THR A 30 -13.60 -6.98 3.62
C THR A 30 -14.22 -6.39 4.88
N PRO A 31 -13.43 -5.87 5.85
CA PRO A 31 -13.96 -5.44 7.14
C PRO A 31 -14.97 -4.29 7.03
N PHE A 32 -14.91 -3.52 5.94
CA PHE A 32 -15.85 -2.44 5.62
C PHE A 32 -15.87 -2.18 4.10
N PRO A 33 -16.91 -1.50 3.56
CA PRO A 33 -16.98 -1.17 2.14
C PRO A 33 -15.76 -0.37 1.67
N ASN A 34 -15.20 -0.71 0.51
CA ASN A 34 -14.00 -0.09 -0.05
C ASN A 34 -12.74 -0.22 0.84
N SER A 35 -12.70 -1.21 1.74
CA SER A 35 -11.46 -1.52 2.46
C SER A 35 -10.33 -1.85 1.49
N PHE A 36 -9.13 -1.42 1.85
CA PHE A 36 -7.94 -1.62 1.04
C PHE A 36 -6.78 -2.09 1.91
N LYS A 37 -5.74 -2.57 1.26
CA LYS A 37 -4.49 -2.99 1.90
C LYS A 37 -3.35 -2.16 1.32
N CYS A 38 -2.29 -2.02 2.09
CA CYS A 38 -1.01 -1.46 1.65
C CYS A 38 0.09 -2.45 2.05
N PHE A 39 1.24 -2.40 1.40
CA PHE A 39 2.43 -2.91 2.06
C PHE A 39 2.70 -2.08 3.31
N THR A 40 2.98 -2.75 4.43
CA THR A 40 3.30 -2.10 5.70
C THR A 40 4.57 -2.68 6.31
N CYS A 41 5.53 -1.83 6.63
CA CYS A 41 6.79 -2.18 7.28
C CYS A 41 7.35 -0.94 7.98
N ASP A 42 8.14 -1.14 9.03
CA ASP A 42 8.85 -0.07 9.72
C ASP A 42 10.35 -0.29 9.60
N ASN A 43 11.06 0.69 9.05
CA ASN A 43 12.51 0.69 8.87
C ASN A 43 13.11 -0.60 8.27
N ALA A 44 12.47 -1.16 7.24
CA ALA A 44 13.02 -2.28 6.49
C ALA A 44 14.28 -1.86 5.74
N VAL A 45 15.26 -2.77 5.62
CA VAL A 45 16.55 -2.47 4.99
C VAL A 45 16.44 -2.12 3.50
N ASP A 46 15.42 -2.63 2.82
CA ASP A 46 15.13 -2.37 1.42
C ASP A 46 13.65 -2.65 1.08
N ASN A 47 13.26 -2.36 -0.17
CA ASN A 47 11.91 -2.60 -0.67
C ASN A 47 11.53 -4.08 -0.68
N TYR A 48 12.49 -4.95 -1.01
CA TYR A 48 12.24 -6.38 -1.13
C TYR A 48 11.85 -6.98 0.22
N ASN A 49 12.64 -6.72 1.27
CA ASN A 49 12.37 -7.16 2.63
C ASN A 49 11.05 -6.58 3.15
N CYS A 50 10.78 -5.30 2.88
CA CYS A 50 9.51 -4.69 3.24
C CYS A 50 8.32 -5.44 2.62
N ASN A 51 8.33 -5.68 1.31
CA ASN A 51 7.23 -6.35 0.62
C ASN A 51 7.14 -7.84 0.97
N ARG A 52 8.28 -8.50 1.20
CA ARG A 52 8.36 -9.94 1.47
C ARG A 52 7.77 -10.32 2.82
N TRP A 53 7.95 -9.46 3.83
CA TRP A 53 7.56 -9.72 5.22
C TRP A 53 6.38 -8.85 5.69
N ALA A 54 5.81 -8.05 4.80
CA ALA A 54 4.62 -7.29 5.11
C ALA A 54 3.48 -8.22 5.53
N GLU A 55 2.80 -7.81 6.60
CA GLU A 55 1.63 -8.54 7.09
C GLU A 55 0.44 -8.35 6.16
N ASP A 56 -0.35 -9.40 5.96
CA ASP A 56 -1.56 -9.34 5.15
C ASP A 56 -2.75 -8.78 5.95
N ARG A 57 -2.66 -7.49 6.32
CA ARG A 57 -3.68 -6.80 7.13
C ARG A 57 -4.42 -5.71 6.34
N TRP A 58 -5.69 -5.52 6.70
CA TRP A 58 -6.51 -4.42 6.18
C TRP A 58 -6.08 -3.08 6.78
N CYS A 59 -6.14 -2.02 5.98
CA CYS A 59 -5.92 -0.67 6.47
C CYS A 59 -7.07 -0.20 7.38
N PRO A 60 -6.81 0.66 8.38
CA PRO A 60 -7.86 1.26 9.21
C PRO A 60 -8.84 2.11 8.38
N GLU A 61 -10.11 2.15 8.78
CA GLU A 61 -11.17 2.92 8.09
C GLU A 61 -10.87 4.43 8.01
N SER A 62 -10.10 4.97 8.95
CA SER A 62 -9.66 6.37 8.96
C SER A 62 -8.65 6.72 7.85
N THR A 63 -8.05 5.72 7.21
CA THR A 63 -7.01 5.91 6.18
C THR A 63 -7.58 5.74 4.77
N ARG A 64 -6.90 6.33 3.77
CA ARG A 64 -7.34 6.26 2.35
C ARG A 64 -6.20 6.01 1.36
N TYR A 65 -4.96 6.13 1.81
CA TYR A 65 -3.78 6.08 0.95
C TYR A 65 -2.73 5.13 1.51
N CYS A 66 -1.84 4.69 0.64
CA CYS A 66 -0.60 4.03 1.03
C CYS A 66 0.54 5.02 0.95
N LEU A 67 1.25 5.23 2.07
CA LEU A 67 2.45 6.05 2.15
C LEU A 67 3.69 5.16 2.06
N THR A 68 4.72 5.65 1.36
CA THR A 68 6.06 5.05 1.35
C THR A 68 7.11 6.14 1.55
N ALA A 69 7.93 5.98 2.58
CA ALA A 69 9.12 6.78 2.83
C ALA A 69 10.35 5.91 2.56
N HIS A 70 11.31 6.45 1.81
CA HIS A 70 12.55 5.78 1.45
C HIS A 70 13.74 6.68 1.73
N LEU A 71 14.61 6.23 2.63
CA LEU A 71 15.87 6.87 2.95
C LEU A 71 17.00 6.12 2.24
N PHE A 72 17.85 6.85 1.53
CA PHE A 72 18.95 6.28 0.76
C PHE A 72 20.19 7.16 0.74
N THR A 73 21.33 6.54 0.47
CA THR A 73 22.62 7.23 0.34
C THR A 73 22.68 8.05 -0.95
N ALA A 74 23.66 8.95 -1.08
CA ALA A 74 23.87 9.70 -2.34
C ALA A 74 24.12 8.79 -3.57
N ARG A 75 24.49 7.51 -3.36
CA ARG A 75 24.69 6.51 -4.42
C ARG A 75 23.40 5.77 -4.80
N GLY A 76 22.29 6.02 -4.09
CA GLY A 76 21.01 5.34 -4.31
C GLY A 76 20.82 4.07 -3.50
N GLU A 77 21.73 3.76 -2.56
CA GLU A 77 21.62 2.56 -1.72
C GLU A 77 20.57 2.78 -0.64
N SER A 78 19.57 1.90 -0.57
CA SER A 78 18.54 1.93 0.47
C SER A 78 19.17 1.77 1.86
N THR A 79 18.72 2.60 2.80
CA THR A 79 19.12 2.54 4.21
C THR A 79 17.92 2.27 5.11
N SER A 80 16.73 2.76 4.72
CA SER A 80 15.46 2.44 5.38
C SER A 80 14.30 2.63 4.41
N VAL A 81 13.34 1.71 4.46
CA VAL A 81 12.04 1.79 3.80
C VAL A 81 10.96 1.63 4.87
N THR A 82 10.04 2.60 4.91
CA THR A 82 8.85 2.57 5.76
C THR A 82 7.62 2.68 4.89
N LYS A 83 6.68 1.75 5.06
CA LYS A 83 5.41 1.74 4.34
C LYS A 83 4.27 1.61 5.33
N ARG A 84 3.17 2.33 5.09
CA ARG A 84 2.01 2.31 5.98
C ARG A 84 0.75 2.81 5.30
N CYS A 85 -0.41 2.47 5.86
CA CYS A 85 -1.66 3.15 5.56
C CYS A 85 -1.58 4.60 6.08
N ALA A 86 -2.20 5.53 5.35
CA ALA A 86 -2.12 6.96 5.64
C ALA A 86 -3.44 7.69 5.36
N THR A 87 -3.66 8.76 6.10
CA THR A 87 -4.68 9.77 5.87
C THR A 87 -4.25 10.76 4.77
N GLY A 88 -5.16 11.62 4.31
CA GLY A 88 -4.82 12.65 3.32
C GLY A 88 -3.83 13.69 3.84
N GLU A 89 -3.97 14.10 5.10
CA GLU A 89 -3.08 15.09 5.73
C GLU A 89 -1.63 14.62 5.75
N GLU A 90 -1.40 13.35 6.07
CA GLU A 90 -0.07 12.74 6.09
C GLU A 90 0.58 12.68 4.70
N CYS A 91 -0.24 12.66 3.63
CA CYS A 91 0.21 12.63 2.25
C CYS A 91 0.50 14.02 1.66
N HIS A 92 0.37 15.10 2.43
CA HIS A 92 0.73 16.44 1.96
C HIS A 92 2.25 16.67 1.91
N LEU A 93 3.04 15.83 2.59
CA LEU A 93 4.51 15.94 2.70
C LEU A 93 5.27 15.09 1.66
N VAL A 94 4.64 14.77 0.53
CA VAL A 94 5.33 14.05 -0.56
C VAL A 94 6.46 14.89 -1.17
N GLY A 95 7.47 14.21 -1.70
CA GLY A 95 8.65 14.84 -2.29
C GLY A 95 9.94 14.27 -1.73
N CYS A 96 11.07 14.81 -2.16
CA CYS A 96 12.39 14.40 -1.70
C CYS A 96 13.09 15.54 -0.98
N HIS A 97 13.69 15.25 0.16
CA HIS A 97 14.48 16.20 0.94
C HIS A 97 15.79 15.56 1.39
N ARG A 98 16.86 16.36 1.39
CA ARG A 98 18.17 15.93 1.86
C ARG A 98 18.22 16.03 3.37
N ARG A 99 18.61 14.95 4.06
CA ARG A 99 18.63 14.90 5.53
C ARG A 99 19.95 15.43 6.08
N GLY A 100 20.04 16.76 6.18
CA GLY A 100 21.21 17.47 6.74
C GLY A 100 22.54 17.10 6.06
N ASP A 101 23.62 17.08 6.86
CA ASP A 101 24.99 16.84 6.38
C ASP A 101 25.31 15.34 6.18
N SER A 102 24.40 14.44 6.56
CA SER A 102 24.59 12.98 6.45
C SER A 102 24.79 12.49 5.00
N GLY A 103 24.46 13.33 4.01
CA GLY A 103 24.46 12.96 2.59
C GLY A 103 23.34 11.99 2.20
N HIS A 104 22.39 11.71 3.10
CA HIS A 104 21.23 10.86 2.81
C HIS A 104 20.07 11.70 2.27
N THR A 105 19.24 11.08 1.44
CA THR A 105 18.03 11.67 0.88
C THR A 105 16.84 10.84 1.33
N GLU A 106 15.80 11.51 1.81
CA GLU A 106 14.52 10.91 2.13
C GLU A 106 13.50 11.33 1.07
N CYS A 107 12.89 10.36 0.42
CA CYS A 107 11.79 10.59 -0.51
C CYS A 107 10.50 9.97 0.04
N VAL A 108 9.40 10.71 -0.06
CA VAL A 108 8.08 10.31 0.40
C VAL A 108 7.10 10.34 -0.77
N SER A 109 6.33 9.27 -0.93
CA SER A 109 5.25 9.16 -1.92
C SER A 109 3.98 8.65 -1.27
N CYS A 110 2.84 9.00 -1.85
CA CYS A 110 1.55 8.43 -1.51
C CYS A 110 0.82 7.96 -2.76
N CYS A 111 0.04 6.89 -2.64
CA CYS A 111 -0.83 6.42 -3.71
C CYS A 111 -2.20 5.99 -3.17
N GLU A 112 -3.20 6.03 -4.05
CA GLU A 112 -4.55 5.52 -3.78
C GLU A 112 -4.77 4.16 -4.44
N GLY A 113 -5.31 3.19 -3.70
CA GLY A 113 -5.71 1.88 -4.22
C GLY A 113 -5.14 0.70 -3.43
N MET A 114 -5.66 -0.50 -3.71
CA MET A 114 -5.22 -1.73 -3.06
C MET A 114 -3.78 -2.09 -3.46
N ILE A 115 -2.90 -2.16 -2.45
CA ILE A 115 -1.49 -2.55 -2.55
C ILE A 115 -0.78 -1.71 -3.63
N CYS A 116 -1.11 -0.41 -3.72
CA CYS A 116 -0.56 0.46 -4.75
C CYS A 116 0.92 0.82 -4.53
N ASN A 117 1.41 0.69 -3.30
CA ASN A 117 2.75 1.09 -2.88
C ASN A 117 3.79 -0.03 -3.02
N VAL A 118 3.76 -0.76 -4.13
CA VAL A 118 4.72 -1.85 -4.41
C VAL A 118 6.16 -1.31 -4.51
N GLU A 119 6.32 -0.18 -5.20
CA GLU A 119 7.60 0.47 -5.44
C GLU A 119 7.96 1.50 -4.38
N ILE A 120 9.23 1.92 -4.35
CA ILE A 120 9.75 2.99 -3.50
C ILE A 120 10.02 4.26 -4.31
N PRO A 121 9.82 5.46 -3.73
CA PRO A 121 10.24 6.70 -4.36
C PRO A 121 11.76 6.84 -4.29
N THR A 122 12.37 7.36 -5.35
CA THR A 122 13.83 7.49 -5.49
C THR A 122 14.24 8.88 -5.97
N ASN A 123 13.29 9.69 -6.45
CA ASN A 123 13.52 11.04 -6.93
C ASN A 123 12.21 11.85 -6.94
N ALA A 124 12.28 13.14 -7.31
CA ALA A 124 11.12 14.03 -7.31
C ALA A 124 10.00 13.64 -8.30
N THR A 125 10.29 12.82 -9.31
CA THR A 125 9.29 12.41 -10.31
C THR A 125 8.37 11.29 -9.82
N ASN A 126 8.85 10.44 -8.90
CA ASN A 126 8.06 9.36 -8.31
C ASN A 126 7.75 9.59 -6.81
N ALA A 127 8.39 10.56 -6.16
CA ALA A 127 8.02 11.05 -4.83
C ALA A 127 6.83 12.02 -4.91
N VAL A 128 5.68 11.50 -5.34
CA VAL A 128 4.47 12.29 -5.62
C VAL A 128 3.25 11.71 -4.91
N PHE A 129 2.15 12.46 -4.91
CA PHE A 129 0.85 11.99 -4.45
C PHE A 129 0.01 11.54 -5.65
N ALA A 130 -0.06 10.22 -5.88
CA ALA A 130 -0.74 9.61 -7.02
C ALA A 130 -2.15 9.12 -6.68
N VAL A 131 -3.16 9.91 -7.06
CA VAL A 131 -4.58 9.62 -6.81
C VAL A 131 -5.24 9.03 -8.07
N LEU A 132 -6.10 8.01 -7.93
CA LEU A 132 -6.73 7.32 -9.06
C LEU A 132 -7.68 8.24 -9.85
N GLN A 133 -8.33 9.19 -9.19
CA GLN A 133 -9.20 10.18 -9.84
C GLN A 133 -8.43 11.08 -10.82
N ALA A 134 -7.20 11.49 -10.49
CA ALA A 134 -6.37 12.31 -11.38
C ALA A 134 -5.99 11.55 -12.67
N ARG A 135 -5.78 10.23 -12.58
CA ARG A 135 -5.49 9.38 -13.76
C ARG A 135 -6.69 9.24 -14.69
N ARG A 136 -7.91 9.13 -14.15
CA ARG A 136 -9.14 9.09 -14.97
C ARG A 136 -9.40 10.42 -15.69
N ALA A 137 -9.15 11.55 -15.04
CA ALA A 137 -9.25 12.87 -15.66
C ALA A 137 -8.23 13.04 -16.81
N ALA A 138 -6.96 12.65 -16.60
CA ALA A 138 -5.94 12.70 -17.64
C ALA A 138 -6.23 11.78 -18.84
N ALA A 139 -6.85 10.62 -18.61
CA ALA A 139 -7.28 9.71 -19.68
C ALA A 139 -8.53 10.21 -20.43
N GLY A 140 -9.42 10.94 -19.75
CA GLY A 140 -10.63 11.54 -20.32
C GLY A 140 -10.40 12.81 -21.16
N SER A 141 -9.25 13.46 -21.01
CA SER A 141 -8.88 14.68 -21.76
C SER A 141 -8.40 14.44 -23.19
N ARG A 142 -8.45 13.21 -23.71
CA ARG A 142 -8.34 12.95 -25.15
C ARG A 142 -9.66 13.35 -25.82
N ALA A 143 -9.87 14.65 -25.96
CA ALA A 143 -10.97 15.21 -26.74
C ALA A 143 -10.96 14.59 -28.14
N LEU A 144 -12.06 13.92 -28.50
CA LEU A 144 -12.38 13.59 -29.89
C LEU A 144 -12.30 14.90 -30.71
N PRO A 145 -11.62 14.92 -31.87
CA PRO A 145 -11.66 16.10 -32.72
C PRO A 145 -13.12 16.32 -33.13
N SER A 146 -13.66 17.47 -32.75
CA SER A 146 -14.98 17.89 -33.18
C SER A 146 -14.99 17.99 -34.71
N LEU A 147 -15.69 17.09 -35.38
CA LEU A 147 -15.88 17.14 -36.82
C LEU A 147 -16.81 18.33 -37.11
N VAL A 148 -16.21 19.50 -37.36
CA VAL A 148 -16.93 20.64 -37.92
C VAL A 148 -17.31 20.27 -39.34
N THR A 149 -18.58 19.91 -39.53
CA THR A 149 -19.17 19.67 -40.84
C THR A 149 -19.38 21.01 -41.54
N LEU A 150 -18.55 21.30 -42.53
CA LEU A 150 -18.77 22.38 -43.48
C LEU A 150 -19.99 22.03 -44.35
N LEU A 151 -21.11 22.73 -44.12
CA LEU A 151 -22.24 22.76 -45.05
C LEU A 151 -21.87 23.61 -46.29
N PRO A 152 -22.07 23.11 -47.52
CA PRO A 152 -22.03 23.97 -48.69
C PRO A 152 -23.35 24.75 -48.80
N LEU A 153 -23.23 26.07 -48.97
CA LEU A 153 -24.33 26.93 -49.41
C LEU A 153 -24.67 26.59 -50.87
N LEU A 154 -25.96 26.38 -51.13
CA LEU A 154 -26.62 26.43 -52.43
C LEU A 154 -27.83 27.36 -52.30
#